data_AF-A0AAN3HE11-F1
#
_entry.id   AF-A0AAN3HE11-F1
#
_cell.length_a   1.000
_cell.length_b   1.000
_cell.length_c   1.000
_cell.angle_alpha   90.00
_cell.angle_beta   90.00
_cell.angle_gamma   90.00
#
_symmetry.space_group_name_H-M   'P 1'
#
loop_
_entity.id
_entity.type
_entity.pdbx_description
1 polymer ?
#
loop_
_entity_poly.entity_id
_entity_poly.type
_entity_poly.pdbx_seq_one_letter_code
_entity_poly.pdbx_strand_id
1 'polypeptide(L)'
;YFHWRVDYSTKNKPDTVSQRDASTTQKGVVQLSSDTGSNDETKAATPKAVKAAMDVANEAKTKAEEAAAGGGVPGPKGEKGDPGAQGPKGETGATGPAGPRGAQGPKGEKGDPGPRGERG
;
A
#
# COMPACT_ATOMS: atom_id res chain seq x y z
N TYR A 1 7.79 7.43 85.03
CA TYR A 1 8.51 7.22 83.77
C TYR A 1 7.90 6.02 83.06
N PHE A 2 6.99 6.25 82.11
CA PHE A 2 6.51 5.20 81.21
C PHE A 2 7.15 5.47 79.85
N HIS A 3 8.03 4.57 79.42
CA HIS A 3 8.57 4.58 78.06
C HIS A 3 7.72 3.64 77.22
N TRP A 4 6.91 4.19 76.32
CA TRP A 4 6.19 3.41 75.32
C TRP A 4 7.11 3.24 74.10
N ARG A 5 7.51 2.00 73.82
CA ARG A 5 8.14 1.65 72.53
C ARG A 5 7.04 1.61 71.48
N VAL A 6 7.17 2.43 70.43
CA VAL A 6 6.34 2.33 69.23
C VAL A 6 7.06 1.41 68.26
N ASP A 7 6.60 0.17 68.15
CA ASP A 7 6.99 -0.71 67.05
C ASP A 7 6.30 -0.22 65.78
N TYR A 8 7.01 0.52 64.94
CA TYR A 8 6.58 0.80 63.57
C TYR A 8 6.72 -0.46 62.73
N SER A 9 5.80 -1.41 62.93
CA SER A 9 5.58 -2.53 62.03
C SER A 9 5.17 -1.98 60.66
N THR A 10 5.94 -2.35 59.64
CA THR A 10 5.92 -1.90 58.24
C THR A 10 4.60 -2.23 57.50
N LYS A 11 3.48 -1.66 57.94
CA LYS A 11 2.20 -1.73 57.22
C LYS A 11 2.01 -0.49 56.34
N ASN A 12 2.61 -0.49 55.16
CA ASN A 12 2.05 0.19 54.00
C ASN A 12 2.77 -0.26 52.73
N LYS A 13 2.54 -1.51 52.33
CA LYS A 13 2.50 -1.79 50.90
C LYS A 13 1.13 -1.29 50.45
N PRO A 14 1.03 -0.33 49.50
CA PRO A 14 -0.27 0.01 48.96
C PRO A 14 -0.79 -1.27 48.31
N ASP A 15 -1.83 -1.85 48.89
CA ASP A 15 -2.58 -2.93 48.26
C ASP A 15 -2.96 -2.40 46.88
N THR A 16 -2.32 -2.95 45.85
CA THR A 16 -2.67 -2.63 44.46
C THR A 16 -4.00 -3.32 44.25
N VAL A 17 -5.08 -2.67 44.69
CA VAL A 17 -6.43 -3.10 44.38
C VAL A 17 -6.44 -3.19 42.86
N SER A 18 -6.54 -4.40 42.33
CA SER A 18 -6.85 -4.63 40.92
C SER A 18 -8.25 -4.07 40.72
N GLN A 19 -8.34 -2.75 40.55
CA GLN A 19 -9.59 -2.04 40.42
C GLN A 19 -10.24 -2.55 39.15
N ARG A 20 -11.51 -2.97 39.25
CA ARG A 20 -12.27 -3.39 38.07
C ARG A 20 -12.45 -2.19 37.16
N ASP A 21 -12.24 -2.39 35.86
CA ASP A 21 -12.53 -1.38 34.85
C ASP A 21 -14.04 -1.05 34.85
N ALA A 22 -14.35 0.21 34.56
CA ALA A 22 -15.73 0.63 34.40
C ALA A 22 -16.33 0.11 33.09
N SER A 23 -17.63 -0.17 33.10
CA SER A 23 -18.42 -0.48 31.91
C SER A 23 -19.77 0.25 31.97
N THR A 24 -20.52 0.23 30.88
CA THR A 24 -21.88 0.78 30.81
C THR A 24 -22.87 0.06 31.74
N THR A 25 -22.55 -1.17 32.18
CA THR A 25 -23.39 -1.97 33.08
C THR A 25 -22.76 -2.16 34.48
N GLN A 26 -21.48 -1.82 34.64
CA GLN A 26 -20.74 -2.10 35.87
C GLN A 26 -19.90 -0.89 36.31
N LYS A 27 -20.01 -0.52 37.59
CA LYS A 27 -19.14 0.50 38.18
C LYS A 27 -17.68 -0.01 38.23
N GLY A 28 -16.75 0.88 37.95
CA GLY A 28 -15.31 0.62 37.99
C GLY A 28 -14.50 1.90 37.84
N VAL A 29 -13.19 1.77 37.64
CA VAL A 29 -12.27 2.89 37.38
C VAL A 29 -12.21 3.16 35.88
N VAL A 30 -12.16 4.45 35.51
CA VAL A 30 -12.02 4.90 34.12
C VAL A 30 -10.66 5.60 33.98
N GLN A 31 -9.89 5.24 32.96
CA GLN A 31 -8.67 5.96 32.62
C GLN A 31 -8.99 7.24 31.85
N LEU A 32 -8.25 8.32 32.09
CA LEU A 32 -8.43 9.60 31.40
C LEU A 32 -7.38 9.77 30.30
N SER A 33 -7.79 10.33 29.15
CA SER A 33 -6.87 10.76 28.09
C SER A 33 -7.05 12.24 27.75
N SER A 34 -5.94 12.89 27.38
CA SER A 34 -5.89 14.25 26.84
C SER A 34 -5.65 14.28 25.32
N ASP A 35 -5.64 13.13 24.66
CA ASP A 35 -5.48 13.02 23.22
C ASP A 35 -6.73 13.55 22.50
N THR A 36 -6.54 14.34 21.45
CA THR A 36 -7.63 14.95 20.67
C THR A 36 -8.08 14.12 19.47
N GLY A 37 -7.35 13.03 19.16
CA GLY A 37 -7.62 12.14 18.04
C GLY A 37 -7.62 10.66 18.42
N SER A 38 -7.89 10.34 19.69
CA SER A 38 -7.95 8.95 20.15
C SER A 38 -9.26 8.29 19.72
N ASN A 39 -9.16 7.04 19.28
CA ASN A 39 -10.30 6.15 19.01
C ASN A 39 -10.56 5.16 20.17
N ASP A 40 -9.88 5.32 21.31
CA ASP A 40 -10.05 4.44 22.48
C ASP A 40 -11.42 4.69 23.15
N GLU A 41 -12.29 3.68 23.12
CA GLU A 41 -13.61 3.74 23.77
C GLU A 41 -13.55 3.48 25.29
N THR A 42 -12.43 2.97 25.79
CA THR A 42 -12.23 2.62 27.21
C THR A 42 -11.69 3.78 28.05
N LYS A 43 -11.27 4.87 27.40
CA LYS A 43 -10.69 6.05 28.05
C LYS A 43 -11.65 7.22 27.96
N ALA A 44 -11.83 7.94 29.05
CA ALA A 44 -12.62 9.17 29.05
C ALA A 44 -11.78 10.39 28.65
N ALA A 45 -12.34 11.25 27.81
CA ALA A 45 -11.71 12.50 27.42
C ALA A 45 -11.67 13.49 28.60
N THR A 46 -10.52 14.14 28.78
CA THR A 46 -10.39 15.28 29.70
C THR A 46 -11.05 16.55 29.14
N PRO A 47 -11.49 17.51 29.99
CA PRO A 47 -12.03 18.78 29.53
C PRO A 47 -11.10 19.54 28.56
N LYS A 48 -9.77 19.41 28.76
CA LYS A 48 -8.75 19.97 27.86
C LYS A 48 -8.86 19.39 26.45
N ALA A 49 -8.99 18.07 26.33
CA ALA A 49 -9.12 17.41 25.03
C ALA A 49 -10.42 17.82 24.33
N VAL A 50 -11.53 17.88 25.08
CA VAL A 50 -12.83 18.33 24.55
C VAL A 50 -12.74 19.77 24.03
N LYS A 51 -12.14 20.68 24.81
CA LYS A 51 -11.94 22.06 24.37
C LYS A 51 -11.09 22.12 23.09
N ALA A 52 -9.97 21.40 23.05
CA ALA A 52 -9.08 21.40 21.91
C ALA A 52 -9.74 20.81 20.64
N ALA A 53 -10.51 19.73 20.77
CA ALA A 53 -11.28 19.18 19.65
C ALA A 53 -12.34 20.18 19.14
N MET A 54 -12.99 20.92 20.04
CA MET A 54 -13.96 21.95 19.67
C MET A 54 -13.28 23.14 18.97
N ASP A 55 -12.12 23.57 19.45
CA ASP A 55 -11.33 24.63 18.81
C ASP A 55 -10.96 24.21 17.36
N VAL A 56 -10.46 22.99 17.17
CA VAL A 56 -10.16 22.41 15.85
C VAL A 56 -11.40 22.36 14.95
N ALA A 57 -12.56 21.98 15.49
CA ALA A 57 -13.81 21.93 14.73
C ALA A 57 -14.28 23.32 14.29
N ASN A 58 -14.14 24.33 15.15
CA ASN A 58 -14.50 25.71 14.83
C ASN A 58 -13.57 26.30 13.76
N GLU A 59 -12.26 26.05 13.86
CA GLU A 59 -11.29 26.43 12.81
C GLU A 59 -11.61 25.74 11.47
N ALA A 60 -11.95 24.46 11.50
CA ALA A 60 -12.34 23.72 10.31
C ALA A 60 -13.63 24.29 9.69
N LYS A 61 -14.59 24.71 10.53
CA LYS A 61 -15.83 25.35 10.08
C LYS A 61 -15.55 26.69 9.40
N THR A 62 -14.75 27.57 10.01
CA THR A 62 -14.37 28.85 9.41
C THR A 62 -13.63 28.64 8.09
N LYS A 63 -12.70 27.67 8.03
CA LYS A 63 -12.00 27.33 6.79
C LYS A 63 -12.94 26.78 5.70
N ALA A 64 -13.95 25.99 6.08
CA ALA A 64 -14.96 25.48 5.16
C ALA A 64 -15.91 26.59 4.67
N GLU A 65 -16.24 27.55 5.52
CA GLU A 65 -17.05 28.73 5.17
C GLU A 65 -16.28 29.67 4.23
N GLU A 66 -14.98 29.90 4.46
CA GLU A 66 -14.12 30.64 3.52
C GLU A 66 -13.98 29.91 2.18
N ALA A 67 -13.80 28.58 2.20
CA ALA A 67 -13.79 27.77 0.99
C ALA A 67 -15.14 27.76 0.26
N ALA A 68 -16.26 27.89 0.96
CA ALA A 68 -17.59 27.98 0.38
C ALA A 68 -17.93 29.39 -0.14
N ALA A 69 -17.41 30.44 0.51
CA ALA A 69 -17.56 31.83 0.06
C ALA A 69 -16.73 32.11 -1.21
N GLY A 70 -15.64 31.38 -1.42
CA GLY A 70 -14.84 31.39 -2.64
C GLY A 70 -15.38 30.47 -3.75
N GLY A 71 -16.66 30.59 -4.11
CA GLY A 71 -17.24 29.99 -5.32
C GLY A 71 -17.21 28.46 -5.38
N GLY A 72 -18.34 27.84 -4.99
CA GLY A 72 -18.78 26.47 -5.30
C GLY A 72 -17.70 25.42 -5.57
N VAL A 73 -17.52 24.48 -4.63
CA VAL A 73 -16.74 23.24 -4.86
C VAL A 73 -17.00 22.72 -6.27
N PRO A 74 -15.99 22.73 -7.16
CA PRO A 74 -16.15 22.17 -8.49
C PRO A 74 -16.64 20.73 -8.35
N GLY A 75 -17.72 20.40 -9.06
CA GLY A 75 -18.25 19.03 -9.07
C GLY A 75 -17.14 18.03 -9.42
N PRO A 76 -17.23 16.78 -8.96
CA PRO A 76 -16.21 15.78 -9.24
C PRO A 76 -15.96 15.73 -10.75
N LYS A 77 -14.68 15.84 -11.14
CA LYS A 77 -14.26 15.71 -12.53
C LYS A 77 -14.77 14.36 -13.04
N GLY A 78 -15.55 14.36 -14.11
CA GLY A 78 -16.07 13.13 -14.72
C GLY A 78 -14.95 12.12 -14.98
N GLU A 79 -15.27 10.84 -14.80
CA GLU A 79 -14.32 9.76 -15.05
C GLU A 79 -13.76 9.89 -16.48
N LYS A 80 -12.44 9.73 -16.62
CA LYS A 80 -11.80 9.71 -17.93
C LYS A 80 -12.36 8.51 -18.69
N GLY A 81 -12.89 8.74 -19.89
CA GLY A 81 -13.39 7.67 -20.75
C GLY A 81 -12.33 6.58 -20.97
N ASP A 82 -12.78 5.33 -21.10
CA ASP A 82 -11.91 4.18 -21.31
C ASP A 82 -10.98 4.40 -22.52
N PRO A 83 -9.74 3.86 -22.48
CA PRO A 83 -8.89 3.82 -23.65
C PRO A 83 -9.62 3.18 -24.84
N GLY A 84 -9.47 3.78 -26.03
CA GLY A 84 -10.04 3.21 -27.26
C GLY A 84 -9.54 1.79 -27.51
N ALA A 85 -10.38 0.96 -28.13
CA ALA A 85 -10.03 -0.42 -28.48
C ALA A 85 -8.73 -0.46 -29.31
N GLN A 86 -7.93 -1.52 -29.10
CA GLN A 86 -6.73 -1.75 -29.91
C GLN A 86 -7.11 -1.88 -31.39
N GLY A 87 -6.39 -1.19 -32.27
CA GLY A 87 -6.57 -1.31 -33.71
C GLY A 87 -6.36 -2.74 -34.20
N PRO A 88 -6.93 -3.12 -35.36
CA PRO A 88 -6.78 -4.45 -35.92
C PRO A 88 -5.29 -4.79 -36.16
N LYS A 89 -4.93 -6.06 -35.98
CA LYS A 89 -3.60 -6.56 -36.31
C LYS A 89 -3.33 -6.36 -37.80
N GLY A 90 -2.17 -5.78 -38.14
CA GLY A 90 -1.76 -5.59 -39.53
C GLY A 90 -1.66 -6.91 -40.30
N GLU A 91 -1.92 -6.86 -41.60
CA GLU A 91 -1.83 -8.02 -42.48
C GLU A 91 -0.41 -8.58 -42.54
N THR A 92 -0.28 -9.91 -42.58
CA THR A 92 1.01 -10.59 -42.76
C THR A 92 1.60 -10.19 -44.12
N GLY A 93 2.86 -9.75 -44.13
CA GLY A 93 3.55 -9.37 -45.37
C GLY A 93 3.64 -10.52 -46.39
N ALA A 94 3.68 -10.17 -47.67
CA ALA A 94 3.80 -11.14 -48.76
C ALA A 94 5.08 -11.99 -48.64
N THR A 95 4.99 -13.28 -48.95
CA THR A 95 6.14 -14.18 -49.05
C THR A 95 7.16 -13.63 -50.07
N GLY A 96 8.44 -13.65 -49.70
CA GLY A 96 9.52 -13.21 -50.59
C GLY A 96 9.63 -14.04 -51.88
N PRO A 97 10.30 -13.51 -52.93
CA PRO A 97 10.49 -14.22 -54.18
C PRO A 97 11.32 -15.50 -53.98
N ALA A 98 11.13 -16.49 -54.86
CA ALA A 98 11.95 -17.70 -54.88
C ALA A 98 13.44 -17.34 -55.12
N GLY A 99 14.34 -18.07 -54.47
CA GLY A 99 15.79 -17.88 -54.64
C GLY A 99 16.28 -18.23 -56.06
N PRO A 100 17.46 -17.73 -56.47
CA PRO A 100 18.03 -18.04 -57.77
C PRO A 100 18.35 -19.54 -57.92
N ARG A 101 18.30 -20.03 -59.15
CA ARG A 101 18.73 -21.40 -59.49
C ARG A 101 20.22 -21.56 -59.17
N GLY A 102 20.59 -22.68 -58.55
CA GLY A 102 21.99 -23.01 -58.26
C GLY A 102 22.86 -23.11 -59.52
N ALA A 103 24.16 -22.85 -59.37
CA ALA A 103 25.12 -22.94 -60.47
C ALA A 103 25.17 -24.36 -61.05
N GLN A 104 25.44 -24.47 -62.35
CA GLN A 104 25.70 -25.76 -62.99
C GLN A 104 26.97 -26.39 -62.40
N GLY A 105 26.93 -27.69 -62.10
CA GLY A 105 28.08 -28.41 -61.55
C GLY A 105 29.27 -28.43 -62.52
N PRO A 106 30.50 -28.68 -62.00
CA PRO A 106 31.69 -28.78 -62.84
C PRO A 106 31.56 -29.90 -63.88
N LYS A 107 32.15 -29.69 -65.05
CA LYS A 107 32.29 -30.74 -66.07
C LYS A 107 33.17 -31.87 -65.53
N GLY A 108 32.72 -33.11 -65.68
CA GLY A 108 33.48 -34.28 -65.21
C GLY A 108 34.87 -34.37 -65.84
N GLU A 109 35.81 -34.95 -65.08
CA GLU A 109 37.18 -35.19 -65.55
C GLU A 109 37.19 -36.15 -66.74
N LYS A 110 38.16 -35.96 -67.64
CA LYS A 110 38.38 -36.88 -68.77
C LYS A 110 38.93 -38.19 -68.21
N GLY A 111 38.35 -39.33 -68.61
CA GLY A 111 38.81 -40.64 -68.17
C GLY A 111 40.27 -40.92 -68.53
N ASP A 112 40.94 -41.71 -67.70
CA ASP A 112 42.34 -42.09 -67.89
C ASP A 112 42.57 -42.83 -69.22
N PRO A 113 43.75 -42.67 -69.85
CA PRO A 113 44.15 -43.51 -70.97
C PRO A 113 44.10 -45.00 -70.59
N GLY A 114 43.59 -45.83 -71.51
CA GLY A 114 43.53 -47.28 -71.29
C GLY A 114 44.93 -47.91 -71.09
N PRO A 115 45.02 -49.07 -70.43
CA PRO A 115 46.28 -49.75 -70.19
C PRO A 115 46.98 -50.10 -71.51
N ARG A 116 48.32 -50.05 -71.51
CA ARG A 116 49.15 -50.47 -72.64
C ARG A 116 48.98 -51.98 -72.84
N GLY A 117 48.60 -52.40 -74.05
CA GLY A 117 48.43 -53.82 -74.39
C GLY A 117 49.71 -54.63 -74.13
N GLU A 118 49.53 -55.85 -73.63
CA GLU A 118 50.62 -56.81 -73.41
C GLU A 118 51.24 -57.23 -74.76
N ARG A 119 52.56 -57.40 -74.79
CA ARG A 119 53.30 -57.83 -75.99
C ARG A 119 53.14 -59.34 -76.16
N GLY A 120 52.50 -59.75 -77.26
CA GLY A 120 52.48 -61.13 -77.77
C GLY A 120 52.66 -61.12 -79.28
#